data_AF-A0A939YCV3-F1
#
_entry.id   AF-A0A939YCV3-F1
#
_cell.length_a   1.000
_cell.length_b   1.000
_cell.length_c   1.000
_cell.angle_alpha   90.00
_cell.angle_beta   90.00
_cell.angle_gamma   90.00
#
_symmetry.space_group_name_H-M   'P 1'
#
loop_
_entity.id
_entity.type
_entity.pdbx_description
1 polymer ?
#
loop_
_entity_poly.entity_id
_entity_poly.type
_entity_poly.pdbx_seq_one_letter_code
_entity_poly.pdbx_strand_id
1 'polypeptide(L)'
;MKKLIALLIALAVMLSALTVLVSADGEEEYVERELTIYEIETAPTIDGVIADGEYHLVSSWPLDKDEFISRGDYVQNIDVEYYMCYDENNLYFAVKTVCDGDHVAVMDNDNKRYVFNAHYLMTLIIPDDPARVDDAGKDVYPGQEATWSQLANGNFAYEFTTIYTSEEIVNKEGSKVHDANVPFATDHFMNMTSMMQYCTGHVDGYDIYEISIPWTSMKNGKNTTALTPTEGTVFGFDSTIGLTDISGINEVVENNGYDGANGVYYGNYLYFADCYGHGAKDLRHACVVTLGGTAPVTPVDESDEESTPAEESTPAEESTPAEESKPAEESKPVTPTTGDAGIIALAVVSVIALGGAVVIKKSK
;
A
#
# COMPACT_ATOMS: atom_id res chain seq x y z
N MET A 1 -55.67 17.11 27.82
CA MET A 1 -54.34 17.46 28.34
C MET A 1 -53.52 16.24 28.78
N LYS A 2 -53.94 15.42 29.77
CA LYS A 2 -53.14 14.27 30.25
C LYS A 2 -52.75 13.25 29.16
N LYS A 3 -53.67 12.93 28.24
CA LYS A 3 -53.41 12.00 27.11
C LYS A 3 -52.47 12.59 26.03
N LEU A 4 -52.47 13.91 25.87
CA LEU A 4 -51.61 14.61 24.90
C LEU A 4 -50.16 14.71 25.43
N ILE A 5 -50.02 14.93 26.74
CA ILE A 5 -48.72 14.95 27.43
C ILE A 5 -48.09 13.55 27.43
N ALA A 6 -48.88 12.50 27.67
CA ALA A 6 -48.39 11.12 27.61
C ALA A 6 -47.90 10.74 26.20
N LEU A 7 -48.58 11.19 25.14
CA LEU A 7 -48.17 10.96 23.76
C LEU A 7 -46.88 11.70 23.41
N LEU A 8 -46.72 12.95 23.87
CA LEU A 8 -45.50 13.73 23.67
C LEU A 8 -44.30 13.15 24.41
N ILE A 9 -44.49 12.64 25.63
CA ILE A 9 -43.44 11.95 26.38
C ILE A 9 -43.06 10.62 25.71
N ALA A 10 -44.06 9.85 25.25
CA ALA A 10 -43.79 8.61 24.52
C ALA A 10 -43.04 8.86 23.20
N LEU A 11 -43.38 9.94 22.48
CA LEU A 11 -42.69 10.34 21.25
C LEU A 11 -41.26 10.81 21.54
N ALA A 12 -41.03 11.55 22.62
CA ALA A 12 -39.70 11.98 23.05
C ALA A 12 -38.81 10.80 23.48
N VAL A 13 -39.38 9.82 24.18
CA VAL A 13 -38.65 8.59 24.57
C VAL A 13 -38.34 7.73 23.33
N MET A 14 -39.26 7.64 22.37
CA MET A 14 -39.00 6.95 21.09
C MET A 14 -37.94 7.67 20.26
N LEU A 15 -37.97 9.01 20.17
CA LEU A 15 -36.93 9.77 19.49
C LEU A 15 -35.57 9.62 20.19
N SER A 16 -35.53 9.58 21.52
CA SER A 16 -34.27 9.34 22.26
C SER A 16 -33.73 7.91 22.10
N ALA A 17 -34.60 6.93 21.85
CA ALA A 17 -34.20 5.56 21.54
C ALA A 17 -33.75 5.39 20.07
N LEU A 18 -34.16 6.30 19.18
CA LEU A 18 -33.71 6.38 17.78
C LEU A 18 -32.41 7.18 17.60
N THR A 19 -31.99 7.98 18.59
CA THR A 19 -30.73 8.75 18.54
C THR A 19 -29.49 8.01 19.05
N VAL A 20 -29.60 6.71 19.38
CA VAL A 20 -28.43 5.86 19.73
C VAL A 20 -28.10 4.86 18.61
N LEU A 21 -28.61 5.10 17.39
CA LEU A 21 -27.89 4.69 16.19
C LEU A 21 -27.03 5.89 15.74
N VAL A 22 -26.19 6.38 16.65
CA VAL A 22 -24.88 6.88 16.22
C VAL A 22 -24.26 5.68 15.53
N SER A 23 -23.84 5.86 14.29
CA SER A 23 -23.08 4.86 13.59
C SER A 23 -22.03 4.34 14.56
N ALA A 24 -21.94 3.02 14.70
CA ALA A 24 -20.63 2.46 14.84
C ALA A 24 -19.91 2.81 13.52
N ASP A 25 -19.48 4.06 13.39
CA ASP A 25 -18.21 4.32 12.76
C ASP A 25 -17.30 3.46 13.62
N GLY A 26 -16.98 2.25 13.14
CA GLY A 26 -15.90 1.50 13.74
C GLY A 26 -14.76 2.51 13.77
N GLU A 27 -14.28 2.85 14.97
CA GLU A 27 -12.96 3.44 15.03
C GLU A 27 -12.08 2.42 14.32
N GLU A 28 -11.66 2.74 13.09
CA GLU A 28 -10.74 1.88 12.35
C GLU A 28 -9.56 1.70 13.29
N GLU A 29 -9.37 0.46 13.72
CA GLU A 29 -8.39 0.12 14.74
C GLU A 29 -7.02 0.41 14.14
N TYR A 30 -6.38 1.48 14.62
CA TYR A 30 -5.04 1.85 14.19
C TYR A 30 -4.07 0.72 14.52
N VAL A 31 -3.27 0.32 13.53
CA VAL A 31 -2.24 -0.70 13.71
C VAL A 31 -0.93 0.02 14.03
N GLU A 32 -0.65 0.19 15.32
CA GLU A 32 0.68 0.63 15.77
C GLU A 32 1.68 -0.49 15.47
N ARG A 33 2.64 -0.21 14.59
CA ARG A 33 3.60 -1.21 14.11
C ARG A 33 5.00 -0.88 14.61
N GLU A 34 5.61 -1.83 15.29
CA GLU A 34 7.00 -1.75 15.76
C GLU A 34 7.83 -2.88 15.15
N LEU A 35 9.09 -2.58 14.86
CA LEU A 35 10.02 -3.48 14.18
C LEU A 35 11.41 -3.30 14.79
N THR A 36 12.13 -4.40 15.01
CA THR A 36 13.58 -4.36 15.27
C THR A 36 14.35 -4.92 14.08
N ILE A 37 15.32 -4.17 13.57
CA ILE A 37 16.25 -4.63 12.52
C ILE A 37 17.64 -4.82 13.09
N TYR A 38 18.45 -5.68 12.49
CA TYR A 38 19.73 -6.09 13.06
C TYR A 38 20.93 -5.76 12.16
N GLU A 39 22.08 -5.63 12.81
CA GLU A 39 23.37 -5.41 12.17
C GLU A 39 23.80 -6.63 11.35
N ILE A 40 24.40 -6.38 10.19
CA ILE A 40 24.98 -7.38 9.29
C ILE A 40 26.50 -7.17 9.12
N GLU A 41 27.23 -8.27 8.91
CA GLU A 41 28.68 -8.23 8.70
C GLU A 41 29.07 -7.90 7.25
N THR A 42 28.24 -8.31 6.29
CA THR A 42 28.49 -8.13 4.85
C THR A 42 27.34 -7.34 4.25
N ALA A 43 27.65 -6.17 3.68
CA ALA A 43 26.69 -5.33 3.00
C ALA A 43 26.01 -6.07 1.81
N PRO A 44 24.68 -5.94 1.66
CA PRO A 44 23.98 -6.37 0.48
C PRO A 44 24.51 -5.75 -0.80
N THR A 45 24.45 -6.53 -1.87
CA THR A 45 24.69 -6.10 -3.24
C THR A 45 23.37 -5.64 -3.82
N ILE A 46 23.29 -4.36 -4.18
CA ILE A 46 22.07 -3.78 -4.78
C ILE A 46 22.04 -4.12 -6.28
N ASP A 47 21.47 -5.27 -6.64
CA ASP A 47 21.49 -5.81 -8.01
C ASP A 47 20.14 -6.38 -8.53
N GLY A 48 19.10 -6.32 -7.71
CA GLY A 48 17.74 -6.78 -8.02
C GLY A 48 17.50 -8.24 -7.66
N VAL A 49 18.36 -8.86 -6.84
CA VAL A 49 18.24 -10.25 -6.40
C VAL A 49 18.57 -10.34 -4.91
N ILE A 50 17.71 -11.03 -4.14
CA ILE A 50 17.98 -11.29 -2.72
C ILE A 50 18.72 -12.63 -2.61
N ALA A 51 20.01 -12.58 -2.27
CA ALA A 51 20.80 -13.79 -2.04
C ALA A 51 20.61 -14.35 -0.62
N ASP A 52 20.91 -15.63 -0.45
CA ASP A 52 20.82 -16.29 0.87
C ASP A 52 21.74 -15.64 1.90
N GLY A 53 21.19 -15.32 3.07
CA GLY A 53 21.89 -14.68 4.18
C GLY A 53 22.28 -13.21 3.97
N GLU A 54 21.88 -12.60 2.86
CA GLU A 54 22.22 -11.21 2.54
C GLU A 54 21.40 -10.20 3.35
N TYR A 55 20.13 -10.52 3.58
CA TYR A 55 19.22 -9.72 4.36
C TYR A 55 18.57 -10.53 5.49
N HIS A 56 17.95 -9.83 6.45
CA HIS A 56 17.05 -10.42 7.42
C HIS A 56 15.60 -10.20 7.01
N LEU A 57 14.80 -11.28 6.93
CA LEU A 57 13.36 -11.19 6.77
C LEU A 57 12.77 -10.56 8.04
N VAL A 58 12.02 -9.47 7.88
CA VAL A 58 11.44 -8.74 9.01
C VAL A 58 9.92 -8.84 9.06
N SER A 59 9.27 -9.11 7.93
CA SER A 59 7.85 -9.43 7.88
C SER A 59 7.47 -10.03 6.53
N SER A 60 6.33 -10.71 6.48
CA SER A 60 5.76 -11.24 5.25
C SER A 60 4.23 -11.21 5.24
N TRP A 61 3.66 -11.03 4.07
CA TRP A 61 2.25 -11.19 3.78
C TRP A 61 2.04 -12.49 3.00
N PRO A 62 1.03 -13.32 3.33
CA PRO A 62 -0.03 -13.10 4.31
C PRO A 62 0.28 -13.64 5.73
N LEU A 63 1.51 -14.08 6.01
CA LEU A 63 1.85 -14.71 7.29
C LEU A 63 1.60 -13.77 8.49
N ASP A 64 2.02 -12.51 8.37
CA ASP A 64 1.87 -11.47 9.39
C ASP A 64 0.73 -10.50 9.05
N LYS A 65 -0.32 -10.97 8.38
CA LYS A 65 -1.41 -10.14 7.82
C LYS A 65 -2.03 -9.13 8.79
N ASP A 66 -2.02 -9.42 10.08
CA ASP A 66 -2.61 -8.56 11.12
C ASP A 66 -1.78 -7.28 11.32
N GLU A 67 -0.55 -7.25 10.81
CA GLU A 67 0.36 -6.09 10.84
C GLU A 67 0.28 -5.23 9.56
N PHE A 68 -0.47 -5.67 8.55
CA PHE A 68 -0.61 -4.98 7.25
C PHE A 68 -2.01 -4.44 7.05
N ILE A 69 -2.11 -3.43 6.18
CA ILE A 69 -3.39 -3.02 5.60
C ILE A 69 -3.38 -3.41 4.14
N SER A 70 -4.49 -3.96 3.66
CA SER A 70 -4.61 -4.40 2.27
C SER A 70 -5.91 -3.88 1.65
N ARG A 71 -5.90 -3.69 0.33
CA ARG A 71 -7.07 -3.27 -0.43
C ARG A 71 -7.10 -3.98 -1.78
N GLY A 72 -8.27 -4.49 -2.14
CA GLY A 72 -8.48 -5.25 -3.37
C GLY A 72 -8.40 -6.77 -3.15
N ASP A 73 -8.89 -7.52 -4.13
CA ASP A 73 -9.02 -8.98 -4.03
C ASP A 73 -7.74 -9.71 -4.43
N TYR A 74 -6.95 -9.16 -5.36
CA TYR A 74 -5.72 -9.80 -5.84
C TYR A 74 -4.64 -9.82 -4.75
N VAL A 75 -4.50 -8.74 -3.98
CA VAL A 75 -3.52 -8.67 -2.88
C VAL A 75 -3.74 -9.76 -1.82
N GLN A 76 -4.96 -10.29 -1.68
CA GLN A 76 -5.25 -11.39 -0.74
C GLN A 76 -4.62 -12.73 -1.14
N ASN A 77 -4.12 -12.85 -2.37
CA ASN A 77 -3.66 -14.11 -2.96
C ASN A 77 -2.20 -14.07 -3.42
N ILE A 78 -1.43 -13.08 -2.97
CA ILE A 78 -0.01 -12.94 -3.31
C ILE A 78 0.86 -13.10 -2.07
N ASP A 79 2.14 -13.40 -2.30
CA ASP A 79 3.17 -13.36 -1.28
C ASP A 79 3.98 -12.07 -1.42
N VAL A 80 4.23 -11.43 -0.27
CA VAL A 80 5.15 -10.29 -0.17
C VAL A 80 6.08 -10.50 1.02
N GLU A 81 7.37 -10.28 0.80
CA GLU A 81 8.41 -10.43 1.81
C GLU A 81 9.15 -9.10 1.97
N TYR A 82 9.25 -8.63 3.21
CA TYR A 82 10.00 -7.44 3.60
C TYR A 82 11.28 -7.84 4.32
N TYR A 83 12.39 -7.29 3.85
CA TYR A 83 13.71 -7.53 4.39
C TYR A 83 14.37 -6.23 4.79
N MET A 84 15.01 -6.19 5.96
CA MET A 84 15.73 -5.01 6.42
C MET A 84 16.93 -5.39 7.29
N CYS A 85 18.03 -4.68 7.12
CA CYS A 85 19.24 -4.82 7.93
C CYS A 85 20.08 -3.55 7.84
N TYR A 86 21.18 -3.48 8.59
CA TYR A 86 22.07 -2.31 8.52
C TYR A 86 23.52 -2.65 8.82
N ASP A 87 24.43 -1.78 8.38
CA ASP A 87 25.83 -1.77 8.81
C ASP A 87 26.24 -0.37 9.32
N GLU A 88 27.54 -0.18 9.58
CA GLU A 88 28.09 1.10 10.04
C GLU A 88 27.90 2.28 9.06
N ASN A 89 27.59 2.01 7.79
CA ASN A 89 27.54 2.99 6.71
C ASN A 89 26.13 3.23 6.17
N ASN A 90 25.31 2.19 6.04
CA ASN A 90 24.00 2.25 5.40
C ASN A 90 22.91 1.46 6.13
N LEU A 91 21.68 1.93 5.93
CA LEU A 91 20.46 1.16 6.08
C LEU A 91 20.17 0.42 4.77
N TYR A 92 19.80 -0.86 4.85
CA TYR A 92 19.40 -1.65 3.68
C TYR A 92 17.99 -2.17 3.87
N PHE A 93 17.20 -2.14 2.81
CA PHE A 93 15.94 -2.87 2.77
C PHE A 93 15.66 -3.41 1.38
N ALA A 94 14.94 -4.53 1.35
CA ALA A 94 14.45 -5.12 0.14
C ALA A 94 12.99 -5.54 0.29
N VAL A 95 12.23 -5.50 -0.80
CA VAL A 95 10.85 -5.97 -0.88
C VAL A 95 10.76 -6.92 -2.06
N LYS A 96 10.27 -8.13 -1.81
CA LYS A 96 9.99 -9.12 -2.85
C LYS A 96 8.50 -9.37 -2.90
N THR A 97 7.89 -9.22 -4.07
CA THR A 97 6.44 -9.40 -4.26
C THR A 97 6.17 -10.25 -5.48
N VAL A 98 5.15 -11.11 -5.40
CA VAL A 98 4.65 -11.82 -6.57
C VAL A 98 4.16 -10.82 -7.63
N CYS A 99 4.47 -11.12 -8.88
CA CYS A 99 4.04 -10.40 -10.07
C CYS A 99 3.64 -11.44 -11.13
N ASP A 100 2.41 -11.96 -11.04
CA ASP A 100 1.88 -13.06 -11.87
C ASP A 100 1.66 -12.70 -13.36
N GLY A 101 1.92 -11.45 -13.75
CA GLY A 101 1.77 -10.94 -15.12
C GLY A 101 3.02 -10.23 -15.61
N ASP A 102 2.97 -9.69 -16.84
CA ASP A 102 4.04 -8.80 -17.32
C ASP A 102 4.13 -7.61 -16.36
N HIS A 103 5.35 -7.31 -15.86
CA HIS A 103 5.52 -6.14 -15.02
C HIS A 103 5.17 -4.88 -15.82
N VAL A 104 4.07 -4.23 -15.43
CA VAL A 104 3.66 -2.93 -15.97
C VAL A 104 4.12 -1.81 -15.06
N ALA A 105 4.88 -0.86 -15.61
CA ALA A 105 5.19 0.40 -14.97
C ALA A 105 4.81 1.57 -15.88
N VAL A 106 4.49 2.73 -15.28
CA VAL A 106 3.92 3.85 -16.04
C VAL A 106 4.48 5.17 -15.54
N MET A 107 4.86 6.07 -16.45
CA MET A 107 5.13 7.47 -16.12
C MET A 107 4.80 8.38 -17.31
N ASP A 108 3.62 8.98 -17.24
CA ASP A 108 3.12 9.96 -18.19
C ASP A 108 2.24 10.98 -17.44
N ASN A 109 2.92 11.80 -16.64
CA ASN A 109 2.30 12.78 -15.74
C ASN A 109 1.35 13.74 -16.47
N ASP A 110 1.65 14.05 -17.73
CA ASP A 110 0.84 14.96 -18.54
C ASP A 110 -0.53 14.38 -18.89
N ASN A 111 -0.63 13.05 -18.96
CA ASN A 111 -1.88 12.31 -19.09
C ASN A 111 -2.41 11.78 -17.75
N LYS A 112 -1.85 12.28 -16.64
CA LYS A 112 -2.24 11.92 -15.27
C LYS A 112 -2.06 10.42 -14.98
N ARG A 113 -1.07 9.81 -15.63
CA ARG A 113 -0.64 8.45 -15.40
C ARG A 113 0.67 8.50 -14.64
N TYR A 114 0.60 8.43 -13.33
CA TYR A 114 1.75 8.63 -12.46
C TYR A 114 2.48 7.32 -12.18
N VAL A 115 3.70 7.45 -11.67
CA VAL A 115 4.57 6.33 -11.24
C VAL A 115 3.87 5.32 -10.31
N PHE A 116 2.88 5.79 -9.55
CA PHE A 116 2.12 5.00 -8.58
C PHE A 116 0.79 4.46 -9.12
N ASN A 117 0.62 4.39 -10.45
CA ASN A 117 -0.61 3.90 -11.08
C ASN A 117 -0.51 2.46 -11.63
N ALA A 118 0.63 1.79 -11.46
CA ALA A 118 0.82 0.40 -11.89
C ALA A 118 1.59 -0.42 -10.83
N HIS A 119 2.55 -1.24 -11.23
CA HIS A 119 3.44 -1.91 -10.28
C HIS A 119 4.49 -0.95 -9.74
N TYR A 120 4.58 -0.82 -8.42
CA TYR A 120 5.51 0.08 -7.77
C TYR A 120 5.74 -0.28 -6.31
N LEU A 121 6.86 0.19 -5.76
CA LEU A 121 7.08 0.34 -4.33
C LEU A 121 7.24 1.82 -4.00
N MET A 122 6.33 2.37 -3.20
CA MET A 122 6.47 3.72 -2.64
C MET A 122 6.94 3.57 -1.21
N THR A 123 8.01 4.28 -0.86
CA THR A 123 8.63 4.21 0.46
C THR A 123 8.60 5.57 1.12
N LEU A 124 8.31 5.60 2.42
CA LEU A 124 8.41 6.75 3.29
C LEU A 124 9.39 6.46 4.43
N ILE A 125 10.30 7.40 4.67
CA ILE A 125 11.27 7.32 5.77
C ILE A 125 11.24 8.62 6.55
N ILE A 126 11.02 8.50 7.85
CA ILE A 126 11.15 9.59 8.82
C ILE A 126 12.47 9.37 9.56
N PRO A 127 13.50 10.22 9.36
CA PRO A 127 14.79 10.07 10.04
C PRO A 127 14.76 10.46 11.53
N ASP A 128 13.80 9.92 12.26
CA ASP A 128 13.44 10.22 13.63
C ASP A 128 12.31 9.30 14.11
N ASP A 129 12.02 9.32 15.41
CA ASP A 129 10.84 8.66 15.97
C ASP A 129 9.54 9.37 15.49
N PRO A 130 8.63 8.67 14.78
CA PRO A 130 7.37 9.26 14.30
C PRO A 130 6.44 9.70 15.44
N ALA A 131 6.58 9.13 16.64
CA ALA A 131 5.82 9.49 17.84
C ALA A 131 6.46 10.63 18.66
N ARG A 132 7.56 11.23 18.17
CA ARG A 132 8.28 12.27 18.94
C ARG A 132 7.40 13.48 19.25
N VAL A 133 7.41 13.88 20.52
CA VAL A 133 6.83 15.13 21.02
C VAL A 133 7.91 16.17 21.32
N ASP A 134 7.55 17.45 21.20
CA ASP A 134 8.41 18.56 21.60
C ASP A 134 8.38 18.83 23.12
N ASP A 135 9.17 19.81 23.59
CA ASP A 135 9.24 20.19 25.01
C ASP A 135 7.90 20.66 25.60
N ALA A 136 6.93 21.03 24.75
CA ALA A 136 5.58 21.41 25.14
C ALA A 136 4.60 20.23 25.14
N GLY A 137 5.08 19.02 24.82
CA GLY A 137 4.26 17.81 24.71
C GLY A 137 3.41 17.78 23.44
N LYS A 138 3.78 18.51 22.39
CA LYS A 138 3.08 18.51 21.11
C LYS A 138 3.80 17.61 20.10
N ASP A 139 3.03 16.85 19.33
CA ASP A 139 3.54 16.05 18.21
C ASP A 139 4.43 16.90 17.28
N VAL A 140 5.63 16.40 17.02
CA VAL A 140 6.56 17.00 16.06
C VAL A 140 6.12 16.69 14.63
N TYR A 141 5.62 15.48 14.42
CA TYR A 141 5.20 14.98 13.11
C TYR A 141 3.71 15.17 12.88
N PRO A 142 3.31 15.58 11.67
CA PRO A 142 1.92 15.85 11.32
C PRO A 142 1.05 14.59 11.26
N GLY A 143 -0.20 14.75 11.69
CA GLY A 143 -1.24 13.74 11.56
C GLY A 143 -2.06 13.78 10.28
N GLN A 144 -3.14 12.99 10.24
CA GLN A 144 -4.13 12.97 9.15
C GLN A 144 -4.72 14.35 8.82
N GLU A 145 -4.69 15.31 9.74
CA GLU A 145 -5.16 16.68 9.50
C GLU A 145 -4.24 17.50 8.59
N ALA A 146 -3.03 17.03 8.31
CA ALA A 146 -2.07 17.75 7.50
C ALA A 146 -2.43 17.74 6.01
N THR A 147 -2.38 18.92 5.41
CA THR A 147 -2.51 19.06 3.95
C THR A 147 -1.25 18.57 3.24
N TRP A 148 -1.40 18.12 2.00
CA TRP A 148 -0.27 17.79 1.11
C TRP A 148 0.78 18.90 1.04
N SER A 149 0.35 20.16 1.00
CA SER A 149 1.28 21.30 0.98
C SER A 149 2.10 21.41 2.27
N GLN A 150 1.52 21.08 3.43
CA GLN A 150 2.27 21.06 4.69
C GLN A 150 3.29 19.94 4.71
N LEU A 151 2.91 18.74 4.25
CA LEU A 151 3.80 17.58 4.17
C LEU A 151 4.99 17.85 3.23
N ALA A 152 4.70 18.29 1.99
CA ALA A 152 5.70 18.54 0.96
C ALA A 152 6.70 19.65 1.33
N ASN A 153 6.25 20.70 2.00
CA ASN A 153 7.11 21.84 2.37
C ASN A 153 7.70 21.74 3.77
N GLY A 154 7.30 20.74 4.56
CA GLY A 154 7.63 20.64 5.98
C GLY A 154 8.97 20.01 6.29
N ASN A 155 9.61 19.39 5.29
CA ASN A 155 10.86 18.62 5.43
C ASN A 155 10.77 17.60 6.58
N PHE A 156 9.66 16.86 6.65
CA PHE A 156 9.39 15.87 7.70
C PHE A 156 9.93 14.49 7.35
N ALA A 157 9.78 14.06 6.11
CA ALA A 157 10.09 12.71 5.68
C ALA A 157 10.65 12.73 4.26
N TYR A 158 11.41 11.69 3.95
CA TYR A 158 11.67 11.30 2.57
C TYR A 158 10.49 10.46 2.08
N GLU A 159 10.06 10.70 0.85
CA GLU A 159 9.12 9.82 0.17
C GLU A 159 9.53 9.70 -1.29
N PHE A 160 9.62 8.48 -1.79
CA PHE A 160 9.99 8.19 -3.16
C PHE A 160 9.31 6.92 -3.64
N THR A 161 9.16 6.78 -4.96
CA THR A 161 8.65 5.56 -5.59
C THR A 161 9.73 4.95 -6.46
N THR A 162 9.92 3.64 -6.34
CA THR A 162 10.75 2.80 -7.22
C THR A 162 9.86 1.88 -8.07
N ILE A 163 10.27 1.68 -9.32
CA ILE A 163 9.63 0.80 -10.31
C ILE A 163 10.68 0.04 -11.12
N TYR A 164 10.28 -1.07 -11.73
CA TYR A 164 11.06 -1.79 -12.74
C TYR A 164 10.29 -1.87 -14.04
N THR A 165 10.55 -1.03 -15.03
CA THR A 165 9.78 -1.16 -16.26
C THR A 165 10.28 -2.34 -17.12
N SER A 166 9.42 -3.28 -17.50
CA SER A 166 9.77 -4.31 -18.50
C SER A 166 9.75 -3.75 -19.93
N GLU A 167 9.05 -2.62 -20.13
CA GLU A 167 8.87 -1.93 -21.40
C GLU A 167 9.45 -0.50 -21.39
N GLU A 168 9.62 0.11 -22.58
CA GLU A 168 10.04 1.50 -22.69
C GLU A 168 8.90 2.42 -22.22
N ILE A 169 9.21 3.37 -21.33
CA ILE A 169 8.22 4.38 -20.94
C ILE A 169 8.31 5.55 -21.91
N VAL A 170 7.20 5.86 -22.58
CA VAL A 170 7.06 7.02 -23.46
C VAL A 170 6.06 8.02 -22.89
N ASN A 171 6.33 9.30 -23.09
CA ASN A 171 5.37 10.36 -22.75
C ASN A 171 4.25 10.45 -23.80
N LYS A 172 3.28 11.34 -23.56
CA LYS A 172 2.17 11.59 -24.50
C LYS A 172 2.57 11.98 -25.93
N GLU A 173 3.76 12.57 -26.14
CA GLU A 173 4.29 12.89 -27.47
C GLU A 173 4.94 11.69 -28.16
N GLY A 174 4.97 10.52 -27.52
CA GLY A 174 5.71 9.34 -27.98
C GLY A 174 7.22 9.48 -27.84
N SER A 175 7.69 10.43 -27.02
CA SER A 175 9.10 10.58 -26.71
C SER A 175 9.47 9.67 -25.54
N LYS A 176 10.57 8.94 -25.67
CA LYS A 176 11.10 8.09 -24.61
C LYS A 176 11.45 8.91 -23.37
N VAL A 177 10.88 8.51 -22.24
CA VAL A 177 11.14 9.03 -20.89
C VAL A 177 12.11 8.13 -20.14
N HIS A 178 11.97 6.81 -20.32
CA HIS A 178 12.80 5.82 -19.62
C HIS A 178 12.98 4.55 -20.45
N ASP A 179 14.15 3.92 -20.32
CA ASP A 179 14.49 2.70 -21.05
C ASP A 179 13.82 1.46 -20.44
N ALA A 180 13.47 0.50 -21.31
CA ALA A 180 13.00 -0.82 -20.88
C ALA A 180 14.05 -1.58 -20.07
N ASN A 181 13.61 -2.36 -19.09
CA ASN A 181 14.42 -3.21 -18.20
C ASN A 181 15.45 -2.43 -17.37
N VAL A 182 15.13 -1.18 -17.00
CA VAL A 182 15.98 -0.32 -16.17
C VAL A 182 15.22 0.11 -14.92
N PRO A 183 15.80 -0.01 -13.71
CA PRO A 183 15.21 0.54 -12.50
C PRO A 183 14.98 2.05 -12.62
N PHE A 184 13.90 2.53 -12.02
CA PHE A 184 13.60 3.96 -11.99
C PHE A 184 13.08 4.36 -10.62
N ALA A 185 13.52 5.53 -10.13
CA ALA A 185 13.03 6.10 -8.90
C ALA A 185 12.64 7.58 -9.08
N THR A 186 11.62 8.04 -8.36
CA THR A 186 11.20 9.44 -8.35
C THR A 186 10.84 9.88 -6.93
N ASP A 187 11.31 11.07 -6.53
CA ASP A 187 11.00 11.65 -5.22
C ASP A 187 9.64 12.37 -5.23
N HIS A 188 8.91 12.21 -4.13
CA HIS A 188 7.70 12.95 -3.80
C HIS A 188 7.96 13.97 -2.69
N PHE A 189 8.70 13.56 -1.65
CA PHE A 189 9.14 14.42 -0.55
C PHE A 189 10.65 14.36 -0.36
N MET A 190 11.24 15.55 -0.17
CA MET A 190 12.69 15.71 -0.08
C MET A 190 13.38 15.07 -1.31
N ASN A 191 14.67 14.74 -1.26
CA ASN A 191 15.39 14.18 -2.41
C ASN A 191 16.30 13.04 -1.94
N MET A 192 15.72 11.86 -1.69
CA MET A 192 16.47 10.65 -1.30
C MET A 192 17.11 9.97 -2.51
N THR A 193 16.47 10.03 -3.69
CA THR A 193 16.93 9.29 -4.87
C THR A 193 18.32 9.71 -5.36
N SER A 194 18.78 10.92 -5.04
CA SER A 194 20.15 11.38 -5.35
C SER A 194 21.22 10.89 -4.38
N MET A 195 20.85 10.27 -3.26
CA MET A 195 21.75 9.85 -2.19
C MET A 195 21.74 8.34 -1.95
N MET A 196 20.66 7.65 -2.31
CA MET A 196 20.53 6.21 -2.16
C MET A 196 21.09 5.45 -3.36
N GLN A 197 21.40 4.17 -3.16
CA GLN A 197 21.49 3.19 -4.23
C GLN A 197 20.18 2.42 -4.27
N TYR A 198 19.73 2.07 -5.48
CA TYR A 198 18.57 1.23 -5.66
C TYR A 198 18.73 0.35 -6.89
N CYS A 199 18.15 -0.83 -6.83
CA CYS A 199 17.91 -1.68 -7.98
C CYS A 199 16.48 -2.20 -7.90
N THR A 200 15.96 -2.59 -9.05
CA THR A 200 14.73 -3.35 -9.09
C THR A 200 14.89 -4.42 -10.16
N GLY A 201 14.57 -5.66 -9.82
CA GLY A 201 14.65 -6.80 -10.71
C GLY A 201 13.28 -7.43 -10.91
N HIS A 202 13.11 -8.11 -12.04
CA HIS A 202 12.01 -9.05 -12.25
C HIS A 202 12.60 -10.41 -12.59
N VAL A 203 12.40 -11.38 -11.70
CA VAL A 203 12.97 -12.73 -11.83
C VAL A 203 11.99 -13.76 -11.29
N ASP A 204 11.80 -14.84 -12.04
CA ASP A 204 10.98 -15.99 -11.66
C ASP A 204 9.55 -15.66 -11.17
N GLY A 205 8.92 -14.62 -11.74
CA GLY A 205 7.57 -14.19 -11.38
C GLY A 205 7.50 -13.27 -10.16
N TYR A 206 8.64 -12.74 -9.72
CA TYR A 206 8.72 -11.79 -8.61
C TYR A 206 9.33 -10.47 -9.06
N ASP A 207 8.79 -9.39 -8.51
CA ASP A 207 9.47 -8.11 -8.48
C ASP A 207 10.27 -7.99 -7.19
N ILE A 208 11.53 -7.58 -7.31
CA ILE A 208 12.45 -7.40 -6.21
C ILE A 208 12.90 -5.95 -6.22
N TYR A 209 12.64 -5.21 -5.15
CA TYR A 209 13.07 -3.83 -4.94
C TYR A 209 14.15 -3.82 -3.88
N GLU A 210 15.34 -3.32 -4.19
CA GLU A 210 16.45 -3.22 -3.23
C GLU A 210 16.90 -1.77 -3.10
N ILE A 211 17.10 -1.33 -1.86
CA ILE A 211 17.52 0.03 -1.54
C ILE A 211 18.61 0.01 -0.47
N SER A 212 19.63 0.85 -0.67
CA SER A 212 20.68 1.18 0.31
C SER A 212 20.73 2.68 0.54
N ILE A 213 20.63 3.11 1.79
CA ILE A 213 20.61 4.51 2.21
C ILE A 213 21.76 4.79 3.16
N PRO A 214 22.68 5.71 2.81
CA PRO A 214 23.73 6.13 3.73
C PRO A 214 23.16 6.78 4.99
N TRP A 215 23.65 6.38 6.16
CA TRP A 215 23.25 6.99 7.44
C TRP A 215 23.49 8.49 7.47
N THR A 216 24.51 8.97 6.76
CA THR A 216 24.80 10.41 6.60
C THR A 216 23.66 11.23 5.96
N SER A 217 22.75 10.54 5.25
CA SER A 217 21.54 11.09 4.62
C SER A 217 20.31 11.02 5.52
N MET A 218 20.33 10.21 6.59
CA MET A 218 19.20 10.01 7.51
C MET A 218 19.03 11.20 8.47
N LYS A 219 18.57 12.33 7.94
CA LYS A 219 18.20 13.55 8.69
C LYS A 219 17.08 14.28 7.98
N ASN A 220 16.35 15.14 8.69
CA ASN A 220 15.30 15.96 8.12
C ASN A 220 15.29 17.37 8.72
N GLY A 221 14.24 18.15 8.47
CA GLY A 221 14.09 19.49 9.03
C GLY A 221 13.80 19.53 10.54
N LYS A 222 13.46 18.40 11.16
CA LYS A 222 13.07 18.26 12.58
C LYS A 222 14.14 17.57 13.42
N ASN A 223 14.91 16.69 12.82
CA ASN A 223 16.12 16.06 13.31
C ASN A 223 17.24 16.37 12.32
N THR A 224 17.96 17.46 12.57
CA THR A 224 18.95 18.02 11.62
C THR A 224 20.31 17.34 11.69
N THR A 225 20.51 16.49 12.69
CA THR A 225 21.70 15.64 12.81
C THR A 225 21.37 14.28 12.22
N ALA A 226 22.27 13.77 11.37
CA ALA A 226 22.12 12.43 10.81
C ALA A 226 22.03 11.39 11.94
N LEU A 227 21.10 10.45 11.81
CA LEU A 227 21.03 9.28 12.68
C LEU A 227 22.33 8.50 12.61
N THR A 228 22.69 7.88 13.73
CA THR A 228 23.85 6.99 13.84
C THR A 228 23.40 5.54 13.90
N PRO A 229 24.11 4.62 13.24
CA PRO A 229 23.82 3.18 13.30
C PRO A 229 24.29 2.58 14.62
N THR A 230 23.56 2.87 15.69
CA THR A 230 23.84 2.38 17.02
C THR A 230 22.59 1.70 17.56
N GLU A 231 22.78 0.64 18.35
CA GLU A 231 21.69 -0.05 19.03
C GLU A 231 20.80 0.96 19.79
N GLY A 232 19.49 0.85 19.60
CA GLY A 232 18.48 1.75 20.16
C GLY A 232 18.20 3.00 19.34
N THR A 233 18.88 3.22 18.21
CA THR A 233 18.47 4.27 17.24
C THR A 233 17.09 3.92 16.68
N VAL A 234 16.22 4.93 16.59
CA VAL A 234 14.84 4.80 16.10
C VAL A 234 14.61 5.66 14.86
N PHE A 235 13.85 5.14 13.89
CA PHE A 235 13.37 5.89 12.75
C PHE A 235 11.98 5.40 12.31
N GLY A 236 11.22 6.23 11.60
CA GLY A 236 9.94 5.83 11.01
C GLY A 236 10.12 5.25 9.60
N PHE A 237 9.42 4.16 9.31
CA PHE A 237 9.39 3.53 7.98
C PHE A 237 7.95 3.21 7.58
N ASP A 238 7.61 3.44 6.32
CA ASP A 238 6.38 2.90 5.75
C ASP A 238 6.57 2.64 4.26
N SER A 239 5.71 1.81 3.69
CA SER A 239 5.64 1.63 2.25
C SER A 239 4.25 1.26 1.79
N THR A 240 4.00 1.50 0.51
CA THR A 240 2.87 0.94 -0.20
C THR A 240 3.30 0.32 -1.50
N ILE A 241 2.74 -0.84 -1.81
CA ILE A 241 2.97 -1.58 -3.05
C ILE A 241 1.71 -1.48 -3.90
N GLY A 242 1.87 -1.07 -5.15
CA GLY A 242 0.83 -1.20 -6.18
C GLY A 242 1.02 -2.48 -6.96
N LEU A 243 -0.07 -3.22 -7.16
CA LEU A 243 -0.04 -4.57 -7.75
C LEU A 243 -0.86 -4.68 -9.03
N THR A 244 -1.34 -3.56 -9.57
CA THR A 244 -2.25 -3.55 -10.72
C THR A 244 -2.11 -2.26 -11.51
N ASP A 245 -2.07 -2.36 -12.83
CA ASP A 245 -2.15 -1.20 -13.71
C ASP A 245 -3.57 -0.64 -13.75
N ILE A 246 -3.74 0.52 -13.11
CA ILE A 246 -4.97 1.32 -13.14
C ILE A 246 -4.82 2.57 -14.00
N SER A 247 -3.66 2.78 -14.62
CA SER A 247 -3.32 4.00 -15.34
C SER A 247 -4.18 4.25 -16.59
N GLY A 248 -4.80 3.19 -17.13
CA GLY A 248 -5.70 3.26 -18.28
C GLY A 248 -7.19 3.47 -17.93
N ILE A 249 -7.55 3.48 -16.65
CA ILE A 249 -8.95 3.56 -16.21
C ILE A 249 -9.42 5.01 -16.28
N ASN A 250 -10.51 5.27 -17.02
CA ASN A 250 -11.01 6.62 -17.27
C ASN A 250 -11.31 7.37 -15.96
N GLU A 251 -11.95 6.72 -15.00
CA GLU A 251 -12.31 7.30 -13.71
C GLU A 251 -11.08 7.72 -12.89
N VAL A 252 -10.00 6.94 -12.97
CA VAL A 252 -8.71 7.25 -12.32
C VAL A 252 -8.06 8.46 -13.01
N VAL A 253 -8.00 8.47 -14.34
CA VAL A 253 -7.46 9.60 -15.12
C VAL A 253 -8.28 10.88 -14.92
N GLU A 254 -9.61 10.77 -14.87
CA GLU A 254 -10.49 11.90 -14.57
C GLU A 254 -10.27 12.44 -13.14
N ASN A 255 -9.97 11.55 -12.18
CA ASN A 255 -9.59 11.87 -10.81
C ASN A 255 -8.10 12.25 -10.63
N ASN A 256 -7.45 12.78 -11.66
CA ASN A 256 -6.04 13.19 -11.60
C ASN A 256 -5.10 12.06 -11.19
N GLY A 257 -5.33 10.85 -11.70
CA GLY A 257 -4.48 9.68 -11.46
C GLY A 257 -4.57 9.12 -10.04
N TYR A 258 -5.45 9.65 -9.19
CA TYR A 258 -5.68 9.11 -7.85
C TYR A 258 -6.79 8.05 -7.91
N ASP A 259 -6.53 6.89 -7.30
CA ASP A 259 -7.57 5.89 -7.08
C ASP A 259 -8.46 6.27 -5.87
N GLY A 260 -9.60 5.60 -5.69
CA GLY A 260 -10.48 5.81 -4.54
C GLY A 260 -11.52 6.89 -4.70
N ALA A 261 -11.72 7.41 -5.91
CA ALA A 261 -12.71 8.45 -6.19
C ALA A 261 -14.10 8.00 -5.71
N ASN A 262 -14.71 8.76 -4.79
CA ASN A 262 -16.00 8.45 -4.19
C ASN A 262 -16.07 7.07 -3.49
N GLY A 263 -14.93 6.58 -2.98
CA GLY A 263 -14.84 5.29 -2.30
C GLY A 263 -14.79 4.08 -3.24
N VAL A 264 -14.68 4.29 -4.56
CA VAL A 264 -14.47 3.23 -5.54
C VAL A 264 -12.98 3.10 -5.80
N TYR A 265 -12.45 1.89 -5.56
CA TYR A 265 -11.05 1.55 -5.78
C TYR A 265 -10.94 0.50 -6.89
N TYR A 266 -9.96 0.69 -7.77
CA TYR A 266 -9.68 -0.20 -8.89
C TYR A 266 -8.38 -0.98 -8.71
N GLY A 267 -7.44 -0.45 -7.92
CA GLY A 267 -6.15 -1.05 -7.69
C GLY A 267 -6.15 -2.11 -6.59
N ASN A 268 -5.03 -2.84 -6.54
CA ASN A 268 -4.69 -3.73 -5.45
C ASN A 268 -3.46 -3.17 -4.74
N TYR A 269 -3.57 -3.00 -3.44
CA TYR A 269 -2.58 -2.32 -2.62
C TYR A 269 -2.28 -3.12 -1.37
N LEU A 270 -0.99 -3.20 -1.04
CA LEU A 270 -0.51 -3.59 0.28
C LEU A 270 0.16 -2.37 0.92
N TYR A 271 -0.14 -2.13 2.19
CA TYR A 271 0.45 -1.07 3.00
C TYR A 271 1.16 -1.72 4.17
N PHE A 272 2.43 -1.37 4.36
CA PHE A 272 3.28 -1.97 5.39
C PHE A 272 2.89 -1.49 6.79
N ALA A 273 2.58 -0.20 6.93
CA ALA A 273 1.95 0.39 8.10
C ALA A 273 0.85 1.37 7.64
N ASP A 274 0.40 2.23 8.55
CA ASP A 274 -0.85 2.98 8.41
C ASP A 274 -0.66 4.46 8.00
N CYS A 275 0.55 4.87 7.61
CA CYS A 275 0.81 6.22 7.10
C CYS A 275 -0.03 6.52 5.84
N TYR A 276 -0.34 5.50 5.04
CA TYR A 276 -1.04 5.62 3.77
C TYR A 276 -2.54 5.23 3.84
N GLY A 277 -3.03 4.70 4.96
CA GLY A 277 -4.30 3.96 5.04
C GLY A 277 -5.59 4.78 4.87
N HIS A 278 -5.58 6.08 5.20
CA HIS A 278 -6.81 6.81 5.58
C HIS A 278 -7.30 7.91 4.63
N GLY A 279 -6.92 7.89 3.35
CA GLY A 279 -7.28 8.97 2.40
C GLY A 279 -6.59 10.32 2.68
N ALA A 280 -5.94 10.45 3.83
CA ALA A 280 -4.95 11.46 4.18
C ALA A 280 -3.74 10.76 4.85
N LYS A 281 -2.56 11.34 4.67
CA LYS A 281 -1.30 10.77 5.17
C LYS A 281 -1.09 11.13 6.64
N ASP A 282 -0.84 10.15 7.51
CA ASP A 282 -0.47 10.36 8.92
C ASP A 282 0.96 9.91 9.18
N LEU A 283 1.90 10.85 9.34
CA LEU A 283 3.30 10.49 9.54
C LEU A 283 3.55 9.82 10.90
N ARG A 284 2.64 9.97 11.87
CA ARG A 284 2.77 9.38 13.21
C ARG A 284 2.46 7.89 13.19
N HIS A 285 1.83 7.39 12.13
CA HIS A 285 1.45 5.98 11.99
C HIS A 285 2.37 5.20 11.05
N ALA A 286 3.53 5.78 10.70
CA ALA A 286 4.62 4.99 10.14
C ALA A 286 5.10 3.95 11.16
N CYS A 287 5.61 2.82 10.70
CA CYS A 287 6.23 1.82 11.56
C CYS A 287 7.42 2.42 12.32
N VAL A 288 7.48 2.17 13.62
CA VAL A 288 8.63 2.53 14.47
C VAL A 288 9.69 1.43 14.33
N VAL A 289 10.80 1.77 13.68
CA VAL A 289 11.93 0.85 13.47
C VAL A 289 13.02 1.15 14.48
N THR A 290 13.41 0.14 15.24
CA THR A 290 14.53 0.21 16.20
C THR A 290 15.72 -0.60 15.69
N LEU A 291 16.92 -0.04 15.77
CA LEU A 291 18.15 -0.79 15.53
C LEU A 291 18.46 -1.68 16.73
N GLY A 292 18.35 -2.99 16.57
CA GLY A 292 18.97 -3.97 17.45
C GLY A 292 20.43 -4.18 17.05
N GLY A 293 21.30 -4.58 17.97
CA GLY A 293 22.71 -4.88 17.65
C GLY A 293 22.87 -6.12 16.75
N THR A 294 23.74 -7.05 17.15
CA THR A 294 23.86 -8.33 16.45
C THR A 294 22.55 -9.12 16.55
N ALA A 295 22.10 -9.70 15.44
CA ALA A 295 20.93 -10.56 15.42
C ALA A 295 21.02 -11.66 16.49
N PRO A 296 19.94 -11.93 17.25
CA PRO A 296 19.94 -13.04 18.20
C PRO A 296 20.10 -14.35 17.43
N VAL A 297 21.05 -15.18 17.85
CA VAL A 297 21.22 -16.52 17.29
C VAL A 297 19.99 -17.34 17.68
N THR A 298 19.06 -17.52 16.75
CA THR A 298 17.99 -18.51 16.92
C THR A 298 18.63 -19.90 16.83
N PRO A 299 18.36 -20.82 17.79
CA PRO A 299 18.75 -22.20 17.62
C PRO A 299 18.04 -22.73 16.38
N VAL A 300 18.80 -23.20 15.39
CA VAL A 300 18.26 -23.95 14.26
C VAL A 300 17.57 -25.17 14.86
N ASP A 301 16.24 -25.25 14.73
CA ASP A 301 15.49 -26.47 14.99
C ASP A 301 15.85 -27.43 13.85
N GLU A 302 16.89 -28.24 14.08
CA GLU A 302 17.20 -29.41 13.25
C GLU A 302 16.08 -30.45 13.43
N SER A 303 14.93 -30.22 12.79
CA SER A 303 13.93 -31.27 12.60
C SER A 303 13.50 -31.38 11.14
N ASP A 304 14.18 -32.32 10.48
CA ASP A 304 13.66 -33.21 9.44
C ASP A 304 13.09 -32.61 8.14
N GLU A 305 13.99 -32.38 7.17
CA GLU A 305 13.73 -32.85 5.81
C GLU A 305 14.83 -33.83 5.38
N GLU A 306 14.60 -35.10 5.70
CA GLU A 306 15.27 -36.23 5.08
C GLU A 306 14.92 -36.25 3.58
N SER A 307 15.78 -35.62 2.77
CA SER A 307 15.67 -35.65 1.31
C SER A 307 15.87 -37.08 0.82
N THR A 308 14.78 -37.74 0.44
CA THR A 308 14.85 -38.97 -0.35
C THR A 308 15.36 -38.61 -1.76
N PRO A 309 16.38 -39.30 -2.31
CA PRO A 309 16.79 -39.05 -3.68
C PRO A 309 15.74 -39.62 -4.64
N ALA A 310 15.14 -38.76 -5.46
CA ALA A 310 14.27 -39.17 -6.55
C ALA A 310 15.05 -40.01 -7.57
N GLU A 311 14.56 -41.21 -7.85
CA GLU A 311 15.10 -42.12 -8.87
C GLU A 311 14.97 -41.52 -10.28
N GLU A 312 16.08 -41.64 -10.99
CA GLU A 312 16.32 -41.38 -12.39
C GLU A 312 15.26 -42.05 -13.29
N SER A 313 14.41 -41.25 -13.94
CA SER A 313 13.45 -41.72 -14.94
C SER A 313 13.95 -41.38 -16.35
N THR A 314 14.23 -42.43 -17.12
CA THR A 314 14.64 -42.46 -18.53
C THR A 314 13.68 -41.73 -19.49
N PRO A 315 14.16 -41.21 -20.64
CA PRO A 315 13.32 -40.48 -21.60
C PRO A 315 12.47 -41.44 -22.45
N ALA A 316 11.18 -41.11 -22.61
CA ALA A 316 10.28 -41.78 -23.54
C ALA A 316 10.01 -40.90 -24.78
N GLU A 317 9.83 -41.62 -25.89
CA GLU A 317 10.03 -41.20 -27.28
C GLU A 317 9.05 -40.18 -27.87
N GLU A 318 9.62 -39.44 -28.82
CA GLU A 318 9.08 -38.89 -30.07
C GLU A 318 7.68 -39.39 -30.49
N SER A 319 6.77 -38.46 -30.74
CA SER A 319 5.58 -38.70 -31.58
C SER A 319 5.25 -37.45 -32.38
N THR A 320 5.26 -37.63 -33.70
CA THR A 320 5.01 -36.68 -34.79
C THR A 320 3.60 -36.07 -34.80
N PRO A 321 3.39 -34.89 -35.44
CA PRO A 321 2.12 -34.17 -35.42
C PRO A 321 1.14 -34.68 -36.49
N ALA A 322 -0.17 -34.60 -36.20
CA ALA A 322 -1.23 -34.81 -37.18
C ALA A 322 -2.21 -33.63 -37.24
N GLU A 323 -2.65 -33.38 -38.46
CA GLU A 323 -3.26 -32.19 -39.07
C GLU A 323 -4.62 -31.67 -38.56
N GLU A 324 -4.80 -30.38 -38.89
CA GLU A 324 -6.02 -29.64 -39.23
C GLU A 324 -7.37 -30.37 -39.26
N SER A 325 -8.36 -29.74 -38.63
CA SER A 325 -9.76 -29.79 -39.08
C SER A 325 -10.49 -28.48 -38.74
N LYS A 326 -11.07 -27.87 -39.79
CA LYS A 326 -11.89 -26.64 -39.84
C LYS A 326 -13.35 -26.91 -39.35
N PRO A 327 -14.28 -25.91 -39.28
CA PRO A 327 -15.18 -25.72 -38.13
C PRO A 327 -16.66 -26.06 -38.43
N ALA A 328 -17.44 -26.27 -37.38
CA ALA A 328 -18.91 -26.29 -37.40
C ALA A 328 -19.38 -25.74 -36.03
N GLU A 329 -19.96 -24.54 -35.94
CA GLU A 329 -21.32 -24.09 -36.26
C GLU A 329 -22.08 -23.73 -34.97
N GLU A 330 -22.83 -22.63 -35.05
CA GLU A 330 -23.51 -21.92 -33.98
C GLU A 330 -24.47 -22.79 -33.15
N SER A 331 -24.51 -22.52 -31.85
CA SER A 331 -25.67 -22.85 -31.00
C SER A 331 -25.99 -21.68 -30.07
N LYS A 332 -27.28 -21.33 -30.10
CA LYS A 332 -28.01 -20.22 -29.47
C LYS A 332 -27.90 -20.12 -27.93
N PRO A 333 -28.29 -18.97 -27.33
CA PRO A 333 -27.83 -18.53 -26.02
C PRO A 333 -28.44 -19.31 -24.86
N VAL A 334 -27.62 -19.53 -23.84
CA VAL A 334 -28.01 -20.06 -22.53
C VAL A 334 -28.46 -18.88 -21.65
N THR A 335 -29.65 -18.99 -21.10
CA THR A 335 -30.23 -18.09 -20.09
C THR A 335 -29.41 -18.10 -18.80
N PRO A 336 -29.20 -16.96 -18.13
CA PRO A 336 -28.62 -16.95 -16.79
C PRO A 336 -29.63 -17.46 -15.75
N THR A 337 -29.18 -18.44 -14.97
CA THR A 337 -29.81 -18.90 -13.73
C THR A 337 -29.62 -17.83 -12.64
N THR A 338 -30.73 -17.31 -12.13
CA THR A 338 -30.82 -16.49 -10.92
C THR A 338 -30.51 -17.34 -9.69
N GLY A 339 -29.49 -16.97 -8.93
CA GLY A 339 -29.15 -17.56 -7.64
C GLY A 339 -28.44 -16.52 -6.75
N ASP A 340 -29.18 -16.06 -5.75
CA ASP A 340 -28.75 -15.48 -4.47
C ASP A 340 -27.95 -14.16 -4.47
N ALA A 341 -28.67 -13.06 -4.75
CA ALA A 341 -28.37 -11.76 -4.15
C ALA A 341 -29.44 -11.42 -3.10
N GLY A 342 -28.98 -11.19 -1.87
CA GLY A 342 -29.80 -10.86 -0.71
C GLY A 342 -30.68 -9.63 -0.93
N ILE A 343 -31.96 -9.78 -0.57
CA ILE A 343 -32.96 -8.74 -0.58
C ILE A 343 -32.66 -7.72 0.53
N ILE A 344 -32.31 -6.49 0.17
CA ILE A 344 -32.59 -5.31 0.99
C ILE A 344 -33.79 -4.60 0.36
N ALA A 345 -34.97 -4.90 0.91
CA ALA A 345 -36.21 -4.22 0.57
C ALA A 345 -36.23 -2.82 1.20
N LEU A 346 -35.97 -1.78 0.39
CA LEU A 346 -36.24 -0.41 0.78
C LEU A 346 -37.76 -0.18 0.72
N ALA A 347 -38.41 -0.16 1.88
CA ALA A 347 -39.83 0.14 1.99
C ALA A 347 -40.08 1.62 1.63
N VAL A 348 -40.66 1.85 0.46
CA VAL A 348 -41.24 3.13 0.05
C VAL A 348 -42.49 3.40 0.90
N VAL A 349 -42.40 4.36 1.82
CA VAL A 349 -43.58 4.93 2.50
C VAL A 349 -43.88 6.29 1.90
N SER A 350 -44.83 6.30 0.97
CA SER A 350 -45.47 7.50 0.44
C SER A 350 -46.44 8.06 1.49
N VAL A 351 -46.20 9.27 2.00
CA VAL A 351 -47.24 10.07 2.66
C VAL A 351 -47.45 11.36 1.88
N ILE A 352 -48.58 11.40 1.18
CA ILE A 352 -49.18 12.59 0.61
C ILE A 352 -49.80 13.39 1.76
N ALA A 353 -49.42 14.66 1.89
CA ALA A 353 -50.23 15.65 2.61
C ALA A 353 -50.26 16.96 1.81
N LEU A 354 -51.34 17.12 1.04
CA LEU A 354 -51.76 18.35 0.39
C LEU A 354 -52.21 19.38 1.43
N GLY A 355 -51.85 20.66 1.19
CA GLY A 355 -52.74 21.79 1.47
C GLY A 355 -52.35 22.70 2.62
N GLY A 356 -51.94 23.92 2.29
CA GLY A 356 -51.84 25.01 3.27
C GLY A 356 -51.13 26.25 2.74
N ALA A 357 -51.71 26.92 1.72
CA ALA A 357 -51.28 28.23 1.29
C ALA A 357 -51.38 29.25 2.45
N VAL A 358 -50.29 29.96 2.76
CA VAL A 358 -50.35 31.19 3.55
C VAL A 358 -49.88 32.35 2.69
N VAL A 359 -50.88 33.13 2.26
CA VAL A 359 -50.73 34.44 1.64
C VAL A 359 -50.18 35.40 2.68
N ILE A 360 -48.99 35.96 2.43
CA ILE A 360 -48.47 37.10 3.21
C ILE A 360 -49.19 38.36 2.73
N LYS A 361 -50.16 38.84 3.52
CA LYS A 361 -50.70 40.19 3.35
C LYS A 361 -49.88 41.16 4.22
N LYS A 362 -49.02 41.95 3.60
CA LYS A 362 -48.47 43.17 4.22
C LYS A 362 -49.60 44.20 4.36
N SER A 363 -49.76 44.74 5.56
CA SER A 363 -50.34 46.08 5.74
C SER A 363 -49.44 46.90 6.65
N LYS A 364 -49.35 48.18 6.31
CA LYS A 364 -48.50 49.24 6.85
C LYS A 364 -48.48 49.36 8.37
#